data_AF-A0A1E4MJ78-F1
#
_entry.id   AF-A0A1E4MJ78-F1
#
_cell.length_a   1.000
_cell.length_b   1.000
_cell.length_c   1.000
_cell.angle_alpha   90.00
_cell.angle_beta   90.00
_cell.angle_gamma   90.00
#
_symmetry.space_group_name_H-M   'P 1'
#
loop_
_entity.id
_entity.type
_entity.pdbx_description
1 polymer ?
#
loop_
_entity_poly.entity_id
_entity_poly.type
_entity_poly.pdbx_seq_one_letter_code
_entity_poly.pdbx_strand_id
1 'polypeptide(L)'
;MANKRIDDATGVETVGHEWDGIEELNNPLPRWWLWTFYACIVFAIGYCVVYPAIPMVKSATAGTFGWTSRGALATEMKAADASRAGLRAAIAATPVEQLGADPKLLRAAIEGGRAAFKVNCVQCHGAGAAGAKGYPNLNDDDWLWGGDIATIHQTLEHGVRQPGDDATRMSQMPAFGRDGILTAAQVQDVVSHVRVISGQEKPSASAQRGAKIFAENCVVCHGANGEGNRMVGAPKLSDAIWLYGGDRATLTETVTNARYGVMPAWGARLDPVTVKMLAAYVHSLGGGEAAPAPAPQAVAAPAAATAPQAK
;
A
#
# COMPACT_ATOMS: atom_id res chain seq x y z
N MET A 1 0.23 11.66 75.85
CA MET A 1 -0.21 12.60 74.80
C MET A 1 1.07 13.17 74.20
N ALA A 2 1.36 12.87 72.93
CA ALA A 2 2.55 13.42 72.28
C ALA A 2 2.48 14.95 72.31
N ASN A 3 3.58 15.61 72.66
CA ASN A 3 3.68 17.07 72.66
C ASN A 3 3.47 17.56 71.23
N LYS A 4 2.27 18.04 70.93
CA LYS A 4 1.96 18.56 69.60
C LYS A 4 2.68 19.90 69.42
N ARG A 5 3.64 19.93 68.51
CA ARG A 5 4.47 21.10 68.21
C ARG A 5 3.63 22.09 67.41
N ILE A 6 3.72 23.37 67.74
CA ILE A 6 3.18 24.45 66.91
C ILE A 6 4.31 24.92 65.99
N ASP A 7 4.05 24.98 64.70
CA ASP A 7 5.03 25.49 63.73
C ASP A 7 5.12 27.02 63.81
N ASP A 8 6.33 27.56 64.01
CA ASP A 8 6.54 28.99 64.25
C ASP A 8 6.23 29.85 63.01
N ALA A 9 6.37 29.31 61.79
CA ALA A 9 6.15 30.05 60.55
C ALA A 9 4.67 30.17 60.18
N THR A 10 3.89 29.11 60.42
CA THR A 10 2.47 29.03 60.03
C THR A 10 1.51 29.20 61.20
N GLY A 11 1.98 29.03 62.45
CA GLY A 11 1.15 29.05 63.66
C GLY A 11 0.22 27.84 63.79
N VAL A 12 0.45 26.77 63.02
CA VAL A 12 -0.42 25.60 62.94
C VAL A 12 0.18 24.42 63.69
N GLU A 13 -0.68 23.66 64.37
CA GLU A 13 -0.31 22.46 65.11
C GLU A 13 0.07 21.30 64.17
N THR A 14 1.14 20.56 64.48
CA THR A 14 1.50 19.33 63.75
C THR A 14 0.71 18.12 64.24
N VAL A 15 0.58 17.09 63.39
CA VAL A 15 -0.20 15.88 63.69
C VAL A 15 0.42 14.96 64.77
N GLY A 16 1.60 15.32 65.30
CA GLY A 16 2.22 14.68 66.46
C GLY A 16 3.14 13.49 66.18
N HIS A 17 3.44 13.19 64.91
CA HIS A 17 4.44 12.20 64.50
C HIS A 17 5.42 12.82 63.51
N GLU A 18 6.67 12.39 63.58
CA GLU A 18 7.75 12.77 62.69
C GLU A 18 8.15 11.56 61.84
N TRP A 19 8.33 11.77 60.55
CA TRP A 19 8.77 10.77 59.59
C TRP A 19 10.03 11.27 58.90
N ASP A 20 11.19 10.76 59.30
CA ASP A 20 12.48 11.08 58.67
C ASP A 20 12.76 12.59 58.57
N GLY A 21 12.59 13.32 59.67
CA GLY A 21 12.74 14.77 59.72
C GLY A 21 11.56 15.58 59.19
N ILE A 22 10.50 14.95 58.66
CA ILE A 22 9.30 15.62 58.13
C ILE A 22 8.13 15.48 59.11
N GLU A 23 7.48 16.60 59.42
CA GLU A 23 6.24 16.66 60.20
C GLU A 23 5.11 17.26 59.34
N GLU A 24 3.88 16.80 59.55
CA GLU A 24 2.71 17.26 58.82
C GLU A 24 1.90 18.29 59.64
N LEU A 25 1.57 19.43 59.01
CA LEU A 25 0.70 20.45 59.59
C LEU A 25 -0.77 20.03 59.52
N ASN A 26 -1.52 20.21 60.60
CA ASN A 26 -2.96 19.97 60.66
C ASN A 26 -3.76 21.18 60.13
N ASN A 27 -3.51 21.54 58.87
CA ASN A 27 -4.22 22.61 58.19
C ASN A 27 -5.63 22.15 57.76
N PRO A 28 -6.66 23.01 57.89
CA PRO A 28 -7.93 22.76 57.22
C PRO A 28 -7.72 22.79 55.71
N LEU A 29 -8.46 21.95 54.99
CA LEU A 29 -8.42 21.93 53.53
C LEU A 29 -8.79 23.32 52.96
N PRO A 30 -8.06 23.83 51.95
CA PRO A 30 -8.39 25.11 51.34
C PRO A 30 -9.83 25.13 50.84
N ARG A 31 -10.59 26.17 51.18
CA ARG A 31 -12.03 26.25 50.83
C ARG A 31 -12.28 26.19 49.33
N TRP A 32 -11.43 26.83 48.53
CA TRP A 32 -11.52 26.76 47.06
C TRP A 32 -11.32 25.33 46.54
N TRP A 33 -10.42 24.56 47.16
CA TRP A 33 -10.17 23.16 46.82
C TRP A 33 -11.41 22.31 47.11
N LEU A 34 -12.05 22.52 48.27
CA LEU A 34 -13.30 21.85 48.62
C LEU A 34 -14.42 22.20 47.64
N TRP A 35 -14.60 23.47 47.27
CA TRP A 35 -15.60 23.87 46.28
C TRP A 35 -15.38 23.19 44.94
N THR A 36 -14.14 23.15 44.45
CA THR A 36 -13.80 22.44 43.21
C THR A 36 -14.09 20.94 43.33
N PHE A 37 -13.73 20.31 44.45
CA PHE A 37 -14.00 18.90 44.69
C PHE A 37 -15.50 18.58 44.63
N TYR A 38 -16.34 19.37 45.32
CA TYR A 38 -17.79 19.20 45.26
C TYR A 38 -18.38 19.52 43.88
N ALA A 39 -17.84 20.51 43.16
CA ALA A 39 -18.26 20.82 41.80
C ALA A 39 -17.99 19.63 40.85
N CYS A 40 -16.85 18.95 40.98
CA CYS A 40 -16.54 17.73 40.24
C CYS A 40 -17.55 16.61 40.53
N ILE A 41 -17.96 16.43 41.79
CA ILE A 41 -18.98 15.43 42.17
C ILE A 41 -20.31 15.76 41.50
N VAL A 42 -20.77 17.02 41.59
CA VAL A 42 -22.03 17.45 40.95
C VAL A 42 -21.95 17.29 39.43
N PHE A 43 -20.83 17.63 38.80
CA PHE A 43 -20.61 17.41 37.38
C PHE A 43 -20.66 15.93 37.00
N ALA A 44 -20.01 15.06 37.77
CA ALA A 44 -20.01 13.61 37.52
C ALA A 44 -21.42 13.02 37.62
N ILE A 45 -22.21 13.43 38.63
CA ILE A 45 -23.62 13.02 38.76
C ILE A 45 -24.42 13.48 37.54
N GLY A 46 -24.28 14.75 37.15
CA GLY A 46 -24.95 15.28 35.95
C GLY A 46 -24.54 14.55 34.68
N TYR A 47 -23.24 14.22 34.54
CA TYR A 47 -22.71 13.48 33.39
C TYR A 47 -23.31 12.07 33.29
N CYS A 48 -23.44 11.35 34.42
CA CYS A 48 -24.08 10.04 34.49
C CYS A 48 -25.57 10.05 34.13
N VAL A 49 -26.26 11.17 34.33
CA VAL A 49 -27.67 11.35 33.93
C VAL A 49 -27.79 11.57 32.42
N VAL A 50 -26.84 12.30 31.84
CA VAL A 50 -26.91 12.74 30.43
C VAL A 50 -26.32 11.71 29.47
N TYR A 51 -25.26 11.03 29.86
CA TYR A 51 -24.51 10.06 29.04
C TYR A 51 -24.67 8.62 29.55
N PRO A 52 -24.36 7.61 28.71
CA PRO A 52 -24.24 6.25 29.16
C PRO A 52 -23.14 6.08 30.21
N ALA A 53 -23.47 5.56 31.38
CA ALA A 53 -22.53 5.52 32.50
C ALA A 53 -22.61 4.26 33.37
N ILE A 54 -23.79 3.91 33.88
CA ILE A 54 -23.92 2.85 34.88
C ILE A 54 -24.15 1.52 34.17
N PRO A 55 -23.26 0.52 34.33
CA PRO A 55 -23.44 -0.79 33.71
C PRO A 55 -24.57 -1.55 34.40
N MET A 56 -25.60 -1.93 33.64
CA MET A 56 -26.63 -2.89 34.06
C MET A 56 -26.32 -4.27 33.48
N VAL A 57 -27.10 -5.28 33.89
CA VAL A 57 -26.89 -6.69 33.50
C VAL A 57 -26.79 -6.93 31.98
N LYS A 58 -27.46 -6.11 31.15
CA LYS A 58 -27.48 -6.26 29.68
C LYS A 58 -27.01 -5.04 28.89
N SER A 59 -26.95 -3.86 29.51
CA SER A 59 -26.60 -2.60 28.85
C SER A 59 -26.24 -1.55 29.89
N ALA A 60 -25.52 -0.49 29.51
CA ALA A 60 -25.42 0.69 30.38
C ALA A 60 -26.75 1.47 30.40
N THR A 61 -26.90 2.39 31.35
CA THR A 61 -27.89 3.48 31.24
C THR A 61 -27.71 4.20 29.90
N ALA A 62 -28.79 4.65 29.25
CA ALA A 62 -28.68 5.35 27.96
C ALA A 62 -28.37 6.85 28.10
N GLY A 63 -28.59 7.40 29.29
CA GLY A 63 -28.62 8.84 29.52
C GLY A 63 -29.85 9.51 28.87
N THR A 64 -30.04 10.80 29.13
CA THR A 64 -31.17 11.57 28.59
C THR A 64 -30.94 12.09 27.16
N PHE A 65 -29.69 12.21 26.72
CA PHE A 65 -29.36 12.73 25.38
C PHE A 65 -29.35 11.64 24.29
N GLY A 66 -29.45 10.36 24.65
CA GLY A 66 -29.41 9.26 23.68
C GLY A 66 -28.07 9.15 22.92
N TRP A 67 -27.01 9.78 23.43
CA TRP A 67 -25.69 9.76 22.80
C TRP A 67 -25.04 8.38 22.94
N THR A 68 -24.37 7.93 21.88
CA THR A 68 -23.51 6.73 21.92
C THR A 68 -22.24 6.97 21.12
N SER A 69 -21.11 6.40 21.56
CA SER A 69 -19.84 6.51 20.83
C SER A 69 -19.92 5.95 19.41
N ARG A 70 -20.63 4.83 19.22
CA ARG A 70 -20.88 4.23 17.91
C ARG A 70 -21.78 5.09 17.02
N GLY A 71 -22.81 5.72 17.59
CA GLY A 71 -23.70 6.63 16.85
C GLY A 71 -23.02 7.93 16.43
N ALA A 72 -22.17 8.47 17.31
CA ALA A 72 -21.32 9.63 17.01
C ALA A 72 -20.37 9.31 15.84
N LEU A 73 -19.65 8.18 15.93
CA LEU A 73 -18.78 7.71 14.84
C LEU A 73 -19.54 7.52 13.52
N ALA A 74 -20.72 6.89 13.55
CA ALA A 74 -21.53 6.69 12.35
C ALA A 74 -21.96 8.03 11.71
N THR A 75 -22.27 9.03 12.54
CA THR A 75 -22.63 10.38 12.07
C THR A 75 -21.44 11.08 11.43
N GLU A 76 -20.28 11.04 12.07
CA GLU A 76 -19.03 11.61 11.54
C GLU A 76 -18.59 10.94 10.24
N MET A 77 -18.62 9.62 10.17
CA MET A 77 -18.32 8.86 8.95
C MET A 77 -19.28 9.22 7.83
N LYS A 78 -20.59 9.28 8.10
CA LYS A 78 -21.60 9.68 7.10
C LYS A 78 -21.37 11.09 6.57
N ALA A 79 -21.02 12.04 7.44
CA ALA A 79 -20.69 13.41 7.03
C ALA A 79 -19.42 13.46 6.18
N ALA A 80 -18.38 12.69 6.53
CA ALA A 80 -17.15 12.57 5.76
C ALA A 80 -17.38 11.87 4.40
N ASP A 81 -18.25 10.87 4.34
CA ASP A 81 -18.60 10.20 3.08
C ASP A 81 -19.40 11.13 2.17
N ALA A 82 -20.38 11.86 2.72
CA ALA A 82 -21.15 12.85 1.98
C ALA A 82 -20.28 13.96 1.39
N SER A 83 -19.28 14.46 2.13
CA SER A 83 -18.37 15.51 1.65
C SER A 83 -17.48 15.04 0.49
N ARG A 84 -17.19 13.73 0.42
CA ARG A 84 -16.35 13.11 -0.63
C ARG A 84 -17.15 12.49 -1.77
N ALA A 85 -18.46 12.32 -1.61
CA ALA A 85 -19.32 11.56 -2.52
C ALA A 85 -19.26 12.08 -3.96
N GLY A 86 -19.37 13.40 -4.16
CA GLY A 86 -19.34 14.00 -5.49
C GLY A 86 -18.01 13.76 -6.21
N LEU A 87 -16.89 13.89 -5.51
CA LEU A 87 -15.57 13.63 -6.06
C LEU A 87 -15.36 12.14 -6.38
N ARG A 88 -15.75 11.25 -5.47
CA ARG A 88 -15.66 9.80 -5.70
C ARG A 88 -16.53 9.35 -6.87
N ALA A 89 -17.73 9.93 -7.02
CA ALA A 89 -18.59 9.68 -8.17
C ALA A 89 -17.97 10.15 -9.48
N ALA A 90 -17.31 11.32 -9.49
CA ALA A 90 -16.57 11.80 -10.66
C ALA A 90 -15.43 10.83 -11.03
N ILE A 91 -14.59 10.42 -10.06
CA ILE A 91 -13.52 9.45 -10.30
C ILE A 91 -14.08 8.10 -10.77
N ALA A 92 -15.22 7.66 -10.23
CA ALA A 92 -15.88 6.43 -10.67
C ALA A 92 -16.28 6.50 -12.15
N ALA A 93 -16.89 7.61 -12.58
CA ALA A 93 -17.39 7.80 -13.93
C ALA A 93 -16.28 8.02 -14.98
N THR A 94 -15.13 8.57 -14.59
CA THR A 94 -14.01 8.83 -15.51
C THR A 94 -13.18 7.57 -15.74
N PRO A 95 -12.97 7.11 -16.99
CA PRO A 95 -12.01 6.05 -17.30
C PRO A 95 -10.62 6.38 -16.75
N VAL A 96 -9.85 5.37 -16.33
CA VAL A 96 -8.57 5.61 -15.63
C VAL A 96 -7.58 6.37 -16.52
N GLU A 97 -7.59 6.10 -17.82
CA GLU A 97 -6.79 6.73 -18.86
C GLU A 97 -7.12 8.22 -19.02
N GLN A 98 -8.35 8.61 -18.68
CA GLN A 98 -8.87 9.97 -18.83
C GLN A 98 -8.76 10.78 -17.54
N LEU A 99 -8.35 10.19 -16.42
CA LEU A 99 -8.18 10.93 -15.16
C LEU A 99 -7.18 12.08 -15.29
N GLY A 100 -6.19 11.94 -16.18
CA GLY A 100 -5.20 12.99 -16.46
C GLY A 100 -5.78 14.23 -17.16
N ALA A 101 -6.98 14.16 -17.73
CA ALA A 101 -7.57 15.27 -18.48
C ALA A 101 -8.11 16.40 -17.59
N ASP A 102 -8.49 16.11 -16.34
CA ASP A 102 -8.90 17.10 -15.35
C ASP A 102 -7.85 17.18 -14.21
N PRO A 103 -7.03 18.25 -14.15
CA PRO A 103 -6.01 18.39 -13.11
C PRO A 103 -6.56 18.41 -11.68
N LYS A 104 -7.80 18.86 -11.47
CA LYS A 104 -8.42 18.87 -10.14
C LYS A 104 -8.82 17.46 -9.74
N LEU A 105 -9.41 16.71 -10.66
CA LEU A 105 -9.79 15.31 -10.45
C LEU A 105 -8.55 14.42 -10.25
N LEU A 106 -7.51 14.62 -11.06
CA LEU A 106 -6.24 13.91 -10.97
C LEU A 106 -5.59 14.13 -9.59
N ARG A 107 -5.46 15.38 -9.13
CA ARG A 107 -4.90 15.70 -7.81
C ARG A 107 -5.67 15.02 -6.69
N ALA A 108 -6.99 15.07 -6.76
CA ALA A 108 -7.84 14.38 -5.81
C ALA A 108 -7.61 12.86 -5.82
N ALA A 109 -7.51 12.26 -6.99
CA ALA A 109 -7.23 10.82 -7.13
C ALA A 109 -5.84 10.46 -6.57
N ILE A 110 -4.82 11.28 -6.85
CA ILE A 110 -3.46 11.13 -6.33
C ILE A 110 -3.44 11.19 -4.80
N GLU A 111 -4.14 12.15 -4.18
CA GLU A 111 -4.18 12.27 -2.71
C GLU A 111 -4.94 11.11 -2.05
N GLY A 112 -6.05 10.68 -2.65
CA GLY A 112 -6.76 9.48 -2.21
C GLY A 112 -5.91 8.21 -2.36
N GLY A 113 -5.20 8.09 -3.47
CA GLY A 113 -4.29 6.98 -3.75
C GLY A 113 -3.10 6.96 -2.81
N ARG A 114 -2.51 8.13 -2.50
CA ARG A 114 -1.43 8.28 -1.53
C ARG A 114 -1.87 7.80 -0.14
N ALA A 115 -3.07 8.14 0.28
CA ALA A 115 -3.63 7.67 1.55
C ALA A 115 -3.83 6.14 1.54
N ALA A 116 -4.41 5.60 0.47
CA ALA A 116 -4.60 4.15 0.32
C ALA A 116 -3.27 3.38 0.26
N PHE A 117 -2.25 3.93 -0.41
CA PHE A 117 -0.93 3.32 -0.56
C PHE A 117 -0.24 3.16 0.79
N LYS A 118 -0.31 4.20 1.64
CA LYS A 118 0.23 4.18 3.01
C LYS A 118 -0.35 3.07 3.88
N VAL A 119 -1.61 2.71 3.65
CA VAL A 119 -2.29 1.67 4.44
C VAL A 119 -1.99 0.28 3.88
N ASN A 120 -1.94 0.13 2.55
CA ASN A 120 -2.04 -1.18 1.89
C ASN A 120 -0.77 -1.65 1.16
N CYS A 121 0.10 -0.73 0.74
CA CYS A 121 1.17 -1.04 -0.23
C CYS A 121 2.58 -0.86 0.35
N VAL A 122 2.76 0.00 1.34
CA VAL A 122 4.08 0.35 1.90
C VAL A 122 4.80 -0.82 2.56
N GLN A 123 4.08 -1.85 2.99
CA GLN A 123 4.66 -3.03 3.63
C GLN A 123 5.53 -3.84 2.65
N CYS A 124 5.23 -3.75 1.35
CA CYS A 124 5.97 -4.43 0.29
C CYS A 124 6.82 -3.44 -0.52
N HIS A 125 6.23 -2.32 -0.94
CA HIS A 125 6.89 -1.35 -1.82
C HIS A 125 7.62 -0.23 -1.07
N GLY A 126 7.59 -0.23 0.26
CA GLY A 126 8.24 0.79 1.09
C GLY A 126 7.44 2.09 1.19
N ALA A 127 7.70 2.87 2.25
CA ALA A 127 7.00 4.13 2.51
C ALA A 127 7.19 5.19 1.41
N GLY A 128 8.36 5.17 0.77
CA GLY A 128 8.68 6.00 -0.38
C GLY A 128 8.44 5.32 -1.72
N ALA A 129 7.77 4.17 -1.77
CA ALA A 129 7.55 3.37 -2.99
C ALA A 129 8.84 2.88 -3.70
N ALA A 130 9.99 2.93 -3.02
CA ALA A 130 11.30 2.56 -3.55
C ALA A 130 11.53 1.04 -3.67
N GLY A 131 10.57 0.23 -3.24
CA GLY A 131 10.70 -1.23 -3.22
C GLY A 131 11.66 -1.74 -2.17
N ALA A 132 12.01 -3.02 -2.31
CA ALA A 132 13.00 -3.74 -1.53
C ALA A 132 13.46 -4.97 -2.33
N LYS A 133 14.42 -5.75 -1.85
CA LYS A 133 14.79 -7.00 -2.53
C LYS A 133 13.57 -7.90 -2.70
N GLY A 134 13.21 -8.18 -3.96
CA GLY A 134 12.03 -8.95 -4.35
C GLY A 134 10.73 -8.15 -4.51
N TYR A 135 10.75 -6.84 -4.26
CA TYR A 135 9.61 -5.93 -4.44
C TYR A 135 10.00 -4.75 -5.34
N PRO A 136 9.29 -4.52 -6.47
CA PRO A 136 9.66 -3.48 -7.41
C PRO A 136 9.68 -2.08 -6.79
N ASN A 137 10.63 -1.28 -7.25
CA ASN A 137 10.58 0.17 -7.10
C ASN A 137 9.49 0.71 -8.03
N LEU A 138 8.60 1.54 -7.51
CA LEU A 138 7.48 2.10 -8.27
C LEU A 138 7.72 3.58 -8.63
N ASN A 139 8.89 4.13 -8.28
CA ASN A 139 9.27 5.50 -8.63
C ASN A 139 10.16 5.57 -9.88
N ASP A 140 10.74 4.46 -10.32
CA ASP A 140 11.59 4.42 -11.51
C ASP A 140 10.80 4.06 -12.76
N ASP A 141 11.49 4.14 -13.89
CA ASP A 141 10.95 3.94 -15.23
C ASP A 141 11.06 2.48 -15.73
N ASP A 142 11.43 1.53 -14.86
CA ASP A 142 11.55 0.12 -15.24
C ASP A 142 10.34 -0.73 -14.81
N TRP A 143 9.41 -0.86 -15.75
CA TRP A 143 8.18 -1.61 -15.56
C TRP A 143 8.22 -2.99 -16.18
N LEU A 144 8.03 -4.01 -15.35
CA LEU A 144 7.92 -5.41 -15.81
C LEU A 144 6.75 -5.62 -16.76
N TRP A 145 5.59 -5.05 -16.46
CA TRP A 145 4.35 -5.27 -17.22
C TRP A 145 3.87 -4.04 -18.01
N GLY A 146 4.59 -2.92 -17.91
CA GLY A 146 4.27 -1.60 -18.48
C GLY A 146 3.88 -0.57 -17.40
N GLY A 147 4.20 0.70 -17.68
CA GLY A 147 4.10 1.79 -16.70
C GLY A 147 2.98 2.80 -16.97
N ASP A 148 2.15 2.58 -17.97
CA ASP A 148 0.99 3.44 -18.20
C ASP A 148 -0.12 3.20 -17.17
N ILE A 149 -0.97 4.20 -16.96
CA ILE A 149 -1.96 4.18 -15.88
C ILE A 149 -2.98 3.03 -16.02
N ALA A 150 -3.30 2.60 -17.25
CA ALA A 150 -4.23 1.48 -17.46
C ALA A 150 -3.57 0.15 -17.09
N THR A 151 -2.32 -0.05 -17.49
CA THR A 151 -1.52 -1.23 -17.14
C THR A 151 -1.28 -1.35 -15.64
N ILE A 152 -0.97 -0.21 -14.98
CA ILE A 152 -0.85 -0.14 -13.52
C ILE A 152 -2.20 -0.49 -12.87
N HIS A 153 -3.30 0.08 -13.35
CA HIS A 153 -4.64 -0.22 -12.85
C HIS A 153 -4.98 -1.71 -12.95
N GLN A 154 -4.74 -2.33 -14.11
CA GLN A 154 -4.94 -3.77 -14.30
C GLN A 154 -4.09 -4.60 -13.32
N THR A 155 -2.84 -4.18 -13.06
CA THR A 155 -1.96 -4.87 -12.09
C THR A 155 -2.54 -4.77 -10.69
N LEU A 156 -3.05 -3.60 -10.30
CA LEU A 156 -3.67 -3.41 -8.99
C LEU A 156 -4.98 -4.19 -8.86
N GLU A 157 -5.80 -4.20 -9.91
CA GLU A 157 -7.12 -4.84 -9.91
C GLU A 157 -7.01 -6.37 -9.84
N HIS A 158 -6.22 -6.96 -10.75
CA HIS A 158 -6.15 -8.42 -10.95
C HIS A 158 -4.87 -9.07 -10.41
N GLY A 159 -3.90 -8.27 -9.96
CA GLY A 159 -2.64 -8.77 -9.46
C GLY A 159 -1.73 -9.42 -10.52
N VAL A 160 -0.66 -10.02 -10.02
CA VAL A 160 0.27 -10.86 -10.79
C VAL A 160 0.35 -12.20 -10.08
N ARG A 161 0.04 -13.28 -10.82
CA ARG A 161 -0.04 -14.65 -10.29
C ARG A 161 -1.05 -14.83 -9.17
N GLN A 162 -2.18 -14.12 -9.25
CA GLN A 162 -3.26 -14.23 -8.28
C GLN A 162 -4.07 -15.52 -8.50
N PRO A 163 -4.15 -16.43 -7.52
CA PRO A 163 -5.01 -17.60 -7.64
C PRO A 163 -6.49 -17.19 -7.73
N GLY A 164 -7.23 -17.79 -8.68
CA GLY A 164 -8.67 -17.61 -8.83
C GLY A 164 -9.11 -16.34 -9.56
N ASP A 165 -8.19 -15.63 -10.21
CA ASP A 165 -8.51 -14.49 -11.10
C ASP A 165 -7.98 -14.78 -12.51
N ASP A 166 -8.89 -15.00 -13.45
CA ASP A 166 -8.53 -15.34 -14.84
C ASP A 166 -7.91 -14.17 -15.62
N ALA A 167 -8.12 -12.93 -15.14
CA ALA A 167 -7.53 -11.73 -15.73
C ALA A 167 -6.18 -11.35 -15.09
N THR A 168 -5.70 -12.14 -14.12
CA THR A 168 -4.38 -11.95 -13.52
C THR A 168 -3.27 -12.20 -14.52
N ARG A 169 -2.16 -11.50 -14.35
CA ARG A 169 -1.00 -11.69 -15.20
C ARG A 169 -0.25 -12.95 -14.76
N MET A 170 -0.11 -13.89 -15.69
CA MET A 170 0.60 -15.14 -15.50
C MET A 170 1.83 -15.22 -16.39
N SER A 171 2.93 -15.61 -15.79
CA SER A 171 4.19 -15.98 -16.42
C SER A 171 4.90 -16.87 -15.41
N GLN A 172 5.95 -17.62 -15.74
CA GLN A 172 6.81 -18.29 -14.75
C GLN A 172 8.12 -18.68 -15.42
N MET A 173 9.24 -18.29 -14.81
CA MET A 173 10.54 -18.81 -15.20
C MET A 173 10.65 -20.25 -14.69
N PRO A 174 11.03 -21.24 -15.53
CA PRO A 174 11.35 -22.59 -15.06
C PRO A 174 12.53 -22.59 -14.10
N ALA A 175 12.57 -23.53 -13.16
CA ALA A 175 13.73 -23.70 -12.29
C ALA A 175 14.78 -24.56 -13.01
N PHE A 176 15.50 -23.95 -13.95
CA PHE A 176 16.35 -24.67 -14.91
C PHE A 176 17.37 -25.61 -14.25
N GLY A 177 17.96 -25.22 -13.13
CA GLY A 177 18.90 -26.07 -12.40
C GLY A 177 18.20 -27.17 -11.58
N ARG A 178 17.23 -26.79 -10.75
CA ARG A 178 16.53 -27.70 -9.83
C ARG A 178 15.72 -28.77 -10.57
N ASP A 179 15.09 -28.38 -11.68
CA ASP A 179 14.25 -29.27 -12.49
C ASP A 179 15.10 -30.08 -13.49
N GLY A 180 16.43 -29.97 -13.44
CA GLY A 180 17.37 -30.80 -14.22
C GLY A 180 17.47 -30.44 -15.71
N ILE A 181 16.92 -29.29 -16.13
CA ILE A 181 16.98 -28.81 -17.52
C ILE A 181 18.41 -28.41 -17.89
N LEU A 182 19.12 -27.77 -16.96
CA LEU A 182 20.52 -27.37 -17.09
C LEU A 182 21.35 -27.98 -15.97
N THR A 183 22.55 -28.43 -16.32
CA THR A 183 23.57 -28.82 -15.34
C THR A 183 24.10 -27.60 -14.58
N ALA A 184 24.70 -27.82 -13.40
CA ALA A 184 25.30 -26.73 -12.62
C ALA A 184 26.34 -25.92 -13.42
N ALA A 185 27.12 -26.57 -14.28
CA ALA A 185 28.09 -25.89 -15.16
C ALA A 185 27.39 -25.03 -16.22
N GLN A 186 26.31 -25.54 -16.83
CA GLN A 186 25.50 -24.78 -17.80
C GLN A 186 24.81 -23.57 -17.17
N VAL A 187 24.35 -23.70 -15.91
CA VAL A 187 23.82 -22.55 -15.15
C VAL A 187 24.90 -21.46 -15.01
N GLN A 188 26.13 -21.82 -14.64
CA GLN A 188 27.24 -20.85 -14.53
C GLN A 188 27.58 -20.20 -15.88
N ASP A 189 27.49 -20.97 -16.98
CA ASP A 189 27.70 -20.45 -18.33
C ASP A 189 26.63 -19.40 -18.70
N VAL A 190 25.34 -19.69 -18.45
CA VAL A 190 24.24 -18.72 -18.68
C VAL A 190 24.41 -17.50 -17.79
N VAL A 191 24.74 -17.66 -16.52
CA VAL A 191 24.97 -16.53 -15.60
C VAL A 191 26.09 -15.64 -16.10
N SER A 192 27.18 -16.22 -16.61
CA SER A 192 28.28 -15.45 -17.20
C SER A 192 27.84 -14.69 -18.46
N HIS A 193 26.97 -15.27 -19.29
CA HIS A 193 26.38 -14.56 -20.44
C HIS A 193 25.48 -13.40 -19.99
N VAL A 194 24.59 -13.62 -19.02
CA VAL A 194 23.72 -12.57 -18.46
C VAL A 194 24.53 -11.40 -17.89
N ARG A 195 25.65 -11.69 -17.21
CA ARG A 195 26.53 -10.64 -16.69
C ARG A 195 27.32 -9.90 -17.78
N VAL A 196 27.54 -10.52 -18.95
CA VAL A 196 28.15 -9.84 -20.10
C VAL A 196 27.15 -8.90 -20.76
N ILE A 197 25.90 -9.34 -20.99
CA ILE A 197 24.86 -8.48 -21.59
C ILE A 197 24.49 -7.31 -20.67
N SER A 198 24.59 -7.48 -19.35
CA SER A 198 24.38 -6.41 -18.37
C SER A 198 25.61 -5.54 -18.12
N GLY A 199 26.72 -5.75 -18.85
CA GLY A 199 27.97 -4.98 -18.70
C GLY A 199 28.75 -5.21 -17.40
N GLN A 200 28.41 -6.22 -16.62
CA GLN A 200 29.04 -6.55 -15.32
C GLN A 200 30.25 -7.49 -15.43
N GLU A 201 30.51 -8.01 -16.63
CA GLU A 201 31.61 -8.92 -16.91
C GLU A 201 32.16 -8.75 -18.32
N LYS A 202 33.43 -9.11 -18.51
CA LYS A 202 34.05 -9.16 -19.84
C LYS A 202 33.69 -10.47 -20.56
N PRO A 203 33.64 -10.47 -21.90
CA PRO A 203 33.46 -11.70 -22.67
C PRO A 203 34.45 -12.79 -22.26
N SER A 204 33.96 -14.02 -22.13
CA SER A 204 34.73 -15.20 -21.70
C SER A 204 34.25 -16.46 -22.42
N ALA A 205 35.04 -17.54 -22.38
CA ALA A 205 34.63 -18.82 -22.93
C ALA A 205 33.35 -19.36 -22.28
N SER A 206 33.14 -19.08 -20.98
CA SER A 206 31.91 -19.43 -20.26
C SER A 206 30.71 -18.64 -20.79
N ALA A 207 30.87 -17.32 -21.00
CA ALA A 207 29.81 -16.49 -21.59
C ALA A 207 29.47 -16.89 -23.03
N GLN A 208 30.45 -17.36 -23.82
CA GLN A 208 30.19 -17.85 -25.19
C GLN A 208 29.38 -19.16 -25.20
N ARG A 209 29.64 -20.08 -24.27
CA ARG A 209 28.79 -21.27 -24.09
C ARG A 209 27.41 -20.88 -23.58
N GLY A 210 27.35 -19.95 -22.63
CA GLY A 210 26.12 -19.40 -22.07
C GLY A 210 25.22 -18.74 -23.11
N ALA A 211 25.80 -18.04 -24.09
CA ALA A 211 25.06 -17.39 -25.16
C ALA A 211 24.23 -18.39 -26.00
N LYS A 212 24.76 -19.60 -26.24
CA LYS A 212 24.03 -20.65 -26.95
C LYS A 212 22.83 -21.13 -26.14
N ILE A 213 23.05 -21.40 -24.85
CA ILE A 213 21.99 -21.86 -23.93
C ILE A 213 20.91 -20.77 -23.77
N PHE A 214 21.33 -19.51 -23.68
CA PHE A 214 20.43 -18.36 -23.60
C PHE A 214 19.56 -18.25 -24.86
N ALA A 215 20.15 -18.40 -26.05
CA ALA A 215 19.42 -18.42 -27.32
C ALA A 215 18.37 -19.53 -27.40
N GLU A 216 18.69 -20.71 -26.85
CA GLU A 216 17.80 -21.88 -26.87
C GLU A 216 16.66 -21.80 -25.84
N ASN A 217 16.87 -21.16 -24.68
CA ASN A 217 15.97 -21.28 -23.53
C ASN A 217 15.41 -19.96 -23.00
N CYS A 218 16.15 -18.86 -23.12
CA CYS A 218 15.87 -17.62 -22.39
C CYS A 218 15.29 -16.53 -23.30
N VAL A 219 15.69 -16.50 -24.58
CA VAL A 219 15.31 -15.47 -25.55
C VAL A 219 13.79 -15.37 -25.74
N VAL A 220 13.07 -16.48 -25.63
CA VAL A 220 11.59 -16.50 -25.77
C VAL A 220 10.88 -15.54 -24.80
N CYS A 221 11.48 -15.31 -23.62
CA CYS A 221 10.94 -14.39 -22.61
C CYS A 221 11.78 -13.13 -22.46
N HIS A 222 13.12 -13.23 -22.48
CA HIS A 222 13.99 -12.11 -22.16
C HIS A 222 14.54 -11.36 -23.40
N GLY A 223 14.19 -11.79 -24.61
CA GLY A 223 14.70 -11.20 -25.84
C GLY A 223 16.15 -11.59 -26.14
N ALA A 224 16.61 -11.32 -27.36
CA ALA A 224 17.91 -11.78 -27.84
C ALA A 224 19.08 -11.07 -27.15
N ASN A 225 18.87 -9.82 -26.74
CA ASN A 225 19.85 -8.97 -26.09
C ASN A 225 19.56 -8.78 -24.60
N GLY A 226 18.56 -9.48 -24.04
CA GLY A 226 18.13 -9.28 -22.66
C GLY A 226 17.24 -8.04 -22.46
N GLU A 227 16.56 -7.57 -23.50
CA GLU A 227 15.66 -6.42 -23.45
C GLU A 227 14.35 -6.67 -22.68
N GLY A 228 14.09 -7.92 -22.25
CA GLY A 228 12.89 -8.30 -21.52
C GLY A 228 11.64 -8.40 -22.41
N ASN A 229 10.51 -8.75 -21.81
CA ASN A 229 9.22 -8.82 -22.50
C ASN A 229 8.07 -8.49 -21.55
N ARG A 230 7.43 -7.35 -21.80
CA ARG A 230 6.32 -6.83 -20.99
C ARG A 230 5.06 -7.69 -21.05
N MET A 231 4.85 -8.43 -22.14
CA MET A 231 3.67 -9.31 -22.27
C MET A 231 3.70 -10.47 -21.27
N VAL A 232 4.88 -10.83 -20.78
CA VAL A 232 5.08 -11.93 -19.82
C VAL A 232 5.80 -11.47 -18.55
N GLY A 233 5.93 -10.15 -18.33
CA GLY A 233 6.58 -9.60 -17.15
C GLY A 233 8.05 -9.98 -17.01
N ALA A 234 8.71 -10.34 -18.10
CA ALA A 234 10.11 -10.75 -18.08
C ALA A 234 10.98 -9.50 -17.96
N PRO A 235 11.79 -9.37 -16.89
CA PRO A 235 12.64 -8.20 -16.69
C PRO A 235 13.68 -8.08 -17.79
N LYS A 236 14.12 -6.84 -18.01
CA LYS A 236 15.38 -6.57 -18.70
C LYS A 236 16.52 -7.20 -17.91
N LEU A 237 17.44 -7.81 -18.64
CA LEU A 237 18.68 -8.38 -18.14
C LEU A 237 19.89 -7.57 -18.61
N SER A 238 19.69 -6.59 -19.49
CA SER A 238 20.72 -5.76 -20.11
C SER A 238 20.96 -4.42 -19.40
N ASP A 239 20.32 -4.18 -18.26
CA ASP A 239 20.46 -2.92 -17.51
C ASP A 239 21.04 -3.13 -16.09
N ALA A 240 21.09 -2.04 -15.34
CA ALA A 240 21.60 -2.03 -13.97
C ALA A 240 20.52 -2.26 -12.91
N ILE A 241 19.25 -2.40 -13.31
CA ILE A 241 18.11 -2.46 -12.39
C ILE A 241 17.78 -3.94 -12.13
N TRP A 242 17.90 -4.36 -10.87
CA TRP A 242 17.69 -5.76 -10.49
C TRP A 242 16.73 -5.88 -9.32
N LEU A 243 15.63 -6.62 -9.53
CA LEU A 243 14.65 -6.87 -8.48
C LEU A 243 15.22 -7.70 -7.31
N TYR A 244 16.03 -8.72 -7.61
CA TYR A 244 16.60 -9.63 -6.62
C TYR A 244 18.10 -9.41 -6.36
N GLY A 245 18.80 -8.75 -7.29
CA GLY A 245 20.26 -8.53 -7.30
C GLY A 245 20.93 -9.13 -8.55
N GLY A 246 21.92 -8.40 -9.10
CA GLY A 246 22.67 -8.80 -10.30
C GLY A 246 24.01 -9.49 -10.01
N ASP A 247 24.33 -9.76 -8.75
CA ASP A 247 25.54 -10.51 -8.42
C ASP A 247 25.45 -11.97 -8.88
N ARG A 248 26.60 -12.60 -9.14
CA ARG A 248 26.66 -13.96 -9.68
C ARG A 248 25.93 -14.99 -8.81
N ALA A 249 25.98 -14.87 -7.49
CA ALA A 249 25.32 -15.81 -6.60
C ALA A 249 23.80 -15.68 -6.69
N THR A 250 23.27 -14.46 -6.68
CA THR A 250 21.83 -14.20 -6.85
C THR A 250 21.31 -14.63 -8.23
N LEU A 251 22.10 -14.41 -9.29
CA LEU A 251 21.74 -14.87 -10.64
C LEU A 251 21.76 -16.40 -10.72
N THR A 252 22.77 -17.06 -10.14
CA THR A 252 22.84 -18.52 -10.05
C THR A 252 21.61 -19.07 -9.35
N GLU A 253 21.25 -18.50 -8.20
CA GLU A 253 20.05 -18.88 -7.44
C GLU A 253 18.78 -18.73 -8.29
N THR A 254 18.64 -17.61 -9.00
CA THR A 254 17.48 -17.33 -9.83
C THR A 254 17.35 -18.29 -11.01
N VAL A 255 18.44 -18.60 -11.71
CA VAL A 255 18.41 -19.58 -12.81
C VAL A 255 18.20 -21.01 -12.27
N THR A 256 18.74 -21.32 -11.09
CA THR A 256 18.62 -22.67 -10.51
C THR A 256 17.21 -22.94 -10.00
N ASN A 257 16.65 -22.03 -9.20
CA ASN A 257 15.44 -22.26 -8.42
C ASN A 257 14.22 -21.48 -8.92
N ALA A 258 14.38 -20.63 -9.94
CA ALA A 258 13.40 -19.64 -10.36
C ALA A 258 12.99 -18.65 -9.24
N ARG A 259 12.12 -17.71 -9.60
CA ARG A 259 11.46 -16.80 -8.67
C ARG A 259 9.97 -16.75 -8.99
N TYR A 260 9.15 -16.65 -7.95
CA TYR A 260 7.70 -16.64 -8.06
C TYR A 260 7.12 -15.45 -7.27
N GLY A 261 7.54 -14.24 -7.65
CA GLY A 261 7.02 -13.00 -7.06
C GLY A 261 5.53 -12.82 -7.39
N VAL A 262 4.74 -12.49 -6.37
CA VAL A 262 3.28 -12.30 -6.47
C VAL A 262 2.94 -10.86 -6.11
N MET A 263 2.07 -10.25 -6.90
CA MET A 263 1.41 -9.00 -6.54
C MET A 263 -0.07 -9.34 -6.29
N PRO A 264 -0.57 -9.25 -5.04
CA PRO A 264 -1.96 -9.64 -4.74
C PRO A 264 -2.98 -8.75 -5.44
N ALA A 265 -4.05 -9.35 -5.96
CA ALA A 265 -5.17 -8.59 -6.50
C ALA A 265 -5.88 -7.76 -5.42
N TRP A 266 -6.14 -6.49 -5.71
CA TRP A 266 -6.86 -5.59 -4.81
C TRP A 266 -8.31 -5.35 -5.21
N GLY A 267 -8.75 -5.74 -6.41
CA GLY A 267 -10.14 -5.53 -6.88
C GLY A 267 -11.20 -6.20 -5.99
N ALA A 268 -10.85 -7.30 -5.31
CA ALA A 268 -11.73 -7.96 -4.35
C ALA A 268 -11.64 -7.39 -2.91
N ARG A 269 -10.65 -6.56 -2.61
CA ARG A 269 -10.36 -6.04 -1.26
C ARG A 269 -10.65 -4.56 -1.10
N LEU A 270 -10.49 -3.79 -2.17
CA LEU A 270 -10.71 -2.36 -2.22
C LEU A 270 -11.79 -2.06 -3.25
N ASP A 271 -12.57 -1.01 -3.02
CA ASP A 271 -13.55 -0.59 -4.00
C ASP A 271 -12.86 -0.09 -5.29
N PRO A 272 -13.53 -0.19 -6.46
CA PRO A 272 -12.92 0.17 -7.74
C PRO A 272 -12.41 1.62 -7.82
N VAL A 273 -13.05 2.56 -7.11
CA VAL A 273 -12.59 3.96 -7.08
C VAL A 273 -11.26 4.06 -6.36
N THR A 274 -11.10 3.34 -5.25
CA THR A 274 -9.83 3.29 -4.50
C THR A 274 -8.71 2.63 -5.30
N VAL A 275 -8.99 1.56 -6.03
CA VAL A 275 -8.01 0.94 -6.96
C VAL A 275 -7.59 1.92 -8.06
N LYS A 276 -8.55 2.66 -8.62
CA LYS A 276 -8.28 3.70 -9.62
C LYS A 276 -7.44 4.86 -9.06
N MET A 277 -7.72 5.29 -7.83
CA MET A 277 -6.92 6.31 -7.13
C MET A 277 -5.49 5.81 -6.87
N LEU A 278 -5.31 4.55 -6.48
CA LEU A 278 -3.99 3.93 -6.34
C LEU A 278 -3.22 3.95 -7.66
N ALA A 279 -3.87 3.61 -8.78
CA ALA A 279 -3.23 3.66 -10.10
C ALA A 279 -2.75 5.07 -10.46
N ALA A 280 -3.59 6.08 -10.22
CA ALA A 280 -3.21 7.48 -10.43
C ALA A 280 -2.04 7.91 -9.53
N TYR A 281 -2.03 7.50 -8.26
CA TYR A 281 -0.92 7.80 -7.35
C TYR A 281 0.38 7.14 -7.79
N VAL A 282 0.37 5.84 -8.09
CA VAL A 282 1.56 5.11 -8.54
C VAL A 282 2.10 5.70 -9.84
N HIS A 283 1.24 6.01 -10.80
CA HIS A 283 1.63 6.67 -12.06
C HIS A 283 2.29 8.05 -11.82
N SER A 284 1.84 8.78 -10.79
CA SER A 284 2.37 10.11 -10.44
C SER A 284 3.76 10.11 -9.77
N LEU A 285 4.31 8.95 -9.38
CA LEU A 285 5.56 8.85 -8.62
C LEU A 285 6.84 9.17 -9.44
N GLY A 286 6.69 9.46 -10.74
CA GLY A 286 7.77 9.92 -11.61
C GLY A 286 8.21 8.89 -12.66
N GLY A 287 7.89 7.61 -12.45
CA GLY A 287 8.18 6.52 -13.37
C GLY A 287 7.06 6.17 -14.36
N GLY A 288 5.88 6.79 -14.23
CA GLY A 288 4.71 6.48 -15.05
C GLY A 288 4.92 6.81 -16.53
N GLU A 289 4.60 5.86 -17.40
CA GLU A 289 4.71 6.02 -18.85
C GLU A 289 3.46 6.70 -19.41
N ALA A 290 3.60 7.40 -20.55
CA ALA A 290 2.43 7.85 -21.29
C ALA A 290 1.64 6.63 -21.78
N ALA A 291 0.30 6.73 -21.77
CA ALA A 291 -0.53 5.69 -22.37
C ALA A 291 -0.11 5.48 -23.84
N PRO A 292 0.05 4.22 -24.30
CA PRO A 292 0.32 3.97 -25.70
C PRO A 292 -0.74 4.64 -26.57
N ALA A 293 -0.32 5.27 -27.67
CA ALA A 293 -1.25 5.93 -28.58
C ALA A 293 -2.36 4.94 -28.98
N PRO A 294 -3.65 5.33 -28.95
CA PRO A 294 -4.73 4.43 -29.31
C PRO A 294 -4.46 3.88 -30.70
N ALA A 295 -4.53 2.55 -30.85
CA ALA A 295 -4.50 1.92 -32.16
C ALA A 295 -5.56 2.61 -33.04
N PRO A 296 -5.24 2.95 -34.31
CA PRO A 296 -6.19 3.63 -35.18
C PRO A 296 -7.49 2.84 -35.19
N GLN A 297 -8.56 3.47 -34.71
CA GLN A 297 -9.88 2.86 -34.64
C GLN A 297 -10.23 2.39 -36.05
N ALA A 298 -10.47 1.09 -36.22
CA ALA A 298 -11.04 0.59 -37.45
C ALA A 298 -12.37 1.32 -37.65
N VAL A 299 -12.43 2.16 -38.69
CA VAL A 299 -13.62 2.91 -39.06
C VAL A 299 -14.73 1.89 -39.25
N ALA A 300 -15.73 1.91 -38.36
CA ALA A 300 -16.89 1.07 -38.48
C ALA A 300 -17.53 1.33 -39.84
N ALA A 301 -17.62 0.29 -40.67
CA ALA A 301 -18.29 0.36 -41.95
C ALA A 301 -19.74 0.84 -41.73
N PRO A 302 -20.26 1.75 -42.57
CA PRO A 302 -21.61 2.27 -42.40
C PRO A 302 -22.62 1.12 -42.49
N ALA A 303 -23.51 1.06 -41.51
CA ALA A 303 -24.58 0.07 -41.44
C ALA A 303 -25.42 0.13 -42.71
N ALA A 304 -25.56 -1.02 -43.38
CA ALA A 304 -26.44 -1.18 -44.54
C ALA A 304 -27.88 -0.85 -44.14
N ALA A 305 -28.47 0.12 -44.82
CA ALA A 305 -29.88 0.48 -44.66
C ALA A 305 -30.77 -0.70 -45.08
N THR A 306 -31.63 -1.14 -44.16
CA THR A 306 -32.68 -2.12 -44.42
C THR A 306 -33.79 -1.47 -45.25
N ALA A 307 -34.09 -2.06 -46.41
CA ALA A 307 -35.18 -1.66 -47.28
C ALA A 307 -36.55 -1.94 -46.62
N PRO A 308 -37.58 -1.10 -46.83
CA PRO A 308 -38.91 -1.30 -46.28
C PRO A 308 -39.65 -2.42 -47.02
N GLN A 309 -40.27 -3.33 -46.28
CA GLN A 309 -41.17 -4.35 -46.82
C GLN A 309 -42.47 -3.69 -47.29
N ALA A 310 -42.81 -3.88 -48.57
CA ALA A 310 -44.09 -3.47 -49.14
C ALA A 310 -45.19 -4.48 -48.75
N LYS A 311 -46.39 -3.95 -48.47
CA LYS A 311 -47.65 -4.70 -48.43
C LYS A 311 -48.16 -4.96 -49.84
#